data_AF-A0AAD3DAS5-F1
#
_entry.id   AF-A0AAD3DAS5-F1
#
_cell.length_a   1.000
_cell.length_b   1.000
_cell.length_c   1.000
_cell.angle_alpha   90.00
_cell.angle_beta   90.00
_cell.angle_gamma   90.00
#
_symmetry.space_group_name_H-M   'P 1'
#
loop_
_entity.id
_entity.type
_entity.pdbx_description
1 polymer ?
#
loop_
_entity_poly.entity_id
_entity_poly.type
_entity_poly.pdbx_seq_one_letter_code
_entity_poly.pdbx_strand_id
1 'polypeptide(L)'
;MRSLQEADLVVPMTHLDMADDIQLAHDFEKDWLFPVIIGGHDHDVFDQVHSNTRIIKVGSDAYNAAIIEYKWRQDDSFEKERKQPPEVSVQWIEAKNYEPHEGVQQLVDDRKRLLNELETARLFSISSALEKIPNNDGTFSTKRNRYQTTSASSVFCSIIRTGLNADCCIINAGGIRGDTEYDVHGWFTFADLKTEFPFQDPVAVFSIPGNVLEDAIRFSRLASKLDPPEENSGLLHSCDMIEYKDRTQDNDCDSLENFLPQDSEDFLPGNSTDEDDDDEKLIEYIGCQLFDRAKDYNVALPVTMLNGLDNNTPLLEWVKASGLKISEDAGKPVKVIFVETFAISFWIELGSFAELDIDGDGIITRDEIQQAIAKKFDLDCESENDARYLKMLVDDTMSVADTDNSGNIDLHEFLAAKLTAKVKFQSKQTTNKRSIANPSMILHRMASDELGFDARQSTLHRTIDSVKNIVRERDQDNSDERDWHSNLSNPNLKLSSENQLI
;
A
#
# COMPACT_ATOMS: atom_id res chain seq x y z
N MET A 1 -28.71 27.46 26.83
CA MET A 1 -27.39 27.34 27.50
C MET A 1 -27.43 28.25 28.72
N ARG A 2 -27.18 27.73 29.92
CA ARG A 2 -26.83 28.60 31.05
C ARG A 2 -25.55 29.34 30.67
N SER A 3 -25.47 30.65 30.91
CA SER A 3 -24.25 31.41 30.61
C SER A 3 -23.08 30.83 31.41
N LEU A 4 -21.86 30.84 30.87
CA LEU A 4 -20.61 30.48 31.59
C LEU A 4 -20.50 31.13 32.98
N GLN A 5 -21.18 32.26 33.19
CA GLN A 5 -21.29 32.97 34.47
C GLN A 5 -22.00 32.19 35.60
N GLU A 6 -22.68 31.08 35.29
CA GLU A 6 -23.37 30.22 36.27
C GLU A 6 -22.68 28.86 36.50
N ALA A 7 -21.54 28.60 35.85
CA ALA A 7 -20.82 27.34 36.00
C ALA A 7 -19.95 27.34 37.27
N ASP A 8 -20.04 26.28 38.07
CA ASP A 8 -19.22 26.10 39.28
C ASP A 8 -17.82 25.53 38.98
N LEU A 9 -17.63 24.92 37.80
CA LEU A 9 -16.36 24.39 37.30
C LEU A 9 -16.38 24.37 35.76
N VAL A 10 -15.26 24.75 35.16
CA VAL A 10 -14.98 24.54 33.73
C VAL A 10 -13.78 23.61 33.60
N VAL A 11 -13.92 22.54 32.82
CA VAL A 11 -12.85 21.57 32.56
C VAL A 11 -12.48 21.64 31.08
N PRO A 12 -11.35 22.27 30.72
CA PRO A 12 -10.85 22.24 29.36
C PRO A 12 -10.41 20.83 28.97
N MET A 13 -10.88 20.37 27.81
CA MET A 13 -10.40 19.17 27.13
C MET A 13 -9.79 19.61 25.81
N THR A 14 -8.48 19.44 25.66
CA THR A 14 -7.70 19.99 24.54
C THR A 14 -6.99 18.88 23.77
N HIS A 15 -6.69 19.17 22.50
CA HIS A 15 -5.80 18.37 21.65
C HIS A 15 -4.79 19.33 21.02
N LEU A 16 -3.95 19.91 21.87
CA LEU A 16 -2.94 20.92 21.52
C LEU A 16 -1.57 20.42 21.98
N ASP A 17 -0.49 20.95 21.42
CA ASP A 17 0.85 20.75 21.98
C ASP A 17 0.93 21.27 23.43
N MET A 18 1.88 20.73 24.20
CA MET A 18 2.10 21.17 25.58
C MET A 18 2.37 22.68 25.70
N ALA A 19 3.04 23.28 24.70
CA ALA A 19 3.31 24.72 24.68
C ALA A 19 2.02 25.56 24.62
N ASP A 20 1.04 25.11 23.85
CA ASP A 20 -0.25 25.80 23.69
C ASP A 20 -1.16 25.58 24.89
N ASP A 21 -1.12 24.41 25.54
CA ASP A 21 -1.82 24.19 26.81
C ASP A 21 -1.25 25.07 27.94
N ILE A 22 0.08 25.30 27.95
CA ILE A 22 0.72 26.26 28.87
C ILE A 22 0.24 27.68 28.58
N GLN A 23 0.14 28.07 27.31
CA GLN A 23 -0.38 29.38 26.93
C GLN A 23 -1.84 29.55 27.35
N LEU A 24 -2.67 28.52 27.15
CA LEU A 24 -4.06 28.52 27.59
C LEU A 24 -4.19 28.66 29.12
N ALA A 25 -3.36 27.94 29.88
CA ALA A 25 -3.30 28.09 31.34
C ALA A 25 -2.92 29.52 31.75
N HIS A 26 -1.98 30.14 31.03
CA HIS A 26 -1.55 31.52 31.29
C HIS A 26 -2.64 32.56 30.97
N ASP A 27 -3.31 32.44 29.83
CA ASP A 27 -4.32 33.40 29.40
C ASP A 27 -5.50 33.52 30.38
N PHE A 28 -5.79 32.44 31.14
CA PHE A 28 -6.90 32.35 32.09
C PHE A 28 -6.46 32.36 33.57
N GLU A 29 -5.18 32.62 33.85
CA GLU A 29 -4.61 32.61 35.21
C GLU A 29 -5.39 33.49 36.20
N LYS A 30 -5.81 34.69 35.74
CA LYS A 30 -6.45 35.71 36.58
C LYS A 30 -7.89 35.36 36.98
N ASP A 31 -8.53 34.49 36.21
CA ASP A 31 -9.93 34.11 36.42
C ASP A 31 -10.05 32.82 37.25
N TRP A 32 -8.93 32.15 37.57
CA TRP A 32 -8.87 30.83 38.22
C TRP A 32 -9.89 29.85 37.61
N LEU A 33 -10.05 29.92 36.29
CA LEU A 33 -11.18 29.27 35.64
C LEU A 33 -10.94 27.75 35.49
N PHE A 34 -9.68 27.35 35.38
CA PHE A 34 -9.26 25.99 35.04
C PHE A 34 -8.35 25.42 36.14
N PRO A 35 -8.89 24.63 37.08
CA PRO A 35 -8.02 23.93 38.03
C PRO A 35 -7.22 22.80 37.36
N VAL A 36 -7.79 22.17 36.32
CA VAL A 36 -7.10 21.15 35.49
C VAL A 36 -7.45 21.34 34.03
N ILE A 37 -6.45 21.24 33.15
CA ILE A 37 -6.59 21.06 31.70
C ILE A 37 -6.30 19.59 31.38
N ILE A 38 -7.23 18.92 30.70
CA ILE A 38 -7.08 17.55 30.19
C ILE A 38 -6.60 17.64 28.74
N GLY A 39 -5.30 17.45 28.51
CA GLY A 39 -4.68 17.65 27.19
C GLY A 39 -4.32 16.36 26.45
N GLY A 40 -3.98 16.51 25.16
CA GLY A 40 -3.61 15.42 24.23
C GLY A 40 -2.48 15.84 23.26
N HIS A 41 -2.41 15.25 22.07
CA HIS A 41 -1.43 15.55 20.99
C HIS A 41 0.02 15.08 21.19
N ASP A 42 0.71 15.45 22.29
CA ASP A 42 2.17 15.20 22.42
C ASP A 42 2.58 13.73 22.60
N HIS A 43 1.62 12.81 22.77
CA HIS A 43 1.80 11.36 22.99
C HIS A 43 2.65 10.94 24.23
N ASP A 44 3.30 11.90 24.90
CA ASP A 44 4.02 11.76 26.15
C ASP A 44 3.12 11.94 27.39
N VAL A 45 3.62 11.48 28.54
CA VAL A 45 2.94 11.68 29.84
C VAL A 45 3.38 13.01 30.45
N PHE A 46 2.41 13.89 30.70
CA PHE A 46 2.61 15.17 31.37
C PHE A 46 1.73 15.29 32.59
N ASP A 47 2.34 15.73 33.68
CA ASP A 47 1.65 16.09 34.91
C ASP A 47 2.39 17.29 35.52
N GLN A 48 2.02 18.49 35.06
CA GLN A 48 2.72 19.72 35.39
C GLN A 48 1.74 20.80 35.81
N VAL A 49 2.17 21.71 36.67
CA VAL A 49 1.38 22.87 37.09
C VAL A 49 1.99 24.13 36.51
N HIS A 50 1.19 24.87 35.75
CA HIS A 50 1.54 26.16 35.14
C HIS A 50 0.43 27.16 35.41
N SER A 51 0.76 28.38 35.82
CA SER A 51 -0.24 29.45 36.06
C SER A 51 -1.41 29.01 36.97
N ASN A 52 -1.08 28.28 38.05
CA ASN A 52 -2.04 27.66 39.00
C ASN A 52 -3.01 26.62 38.40
N THR A 53 -2.80 26.22 37.15
CA THR A 53 -3.57 25.20 36.44
C THR A 53 -2.72 23.93 36.30
N ARG A 54 -3.26 22.78 36.68
CA ARG A 54 -2.58 21.49 36.42
C ARG A 54 -2.91 21.01 35.01
N ILE A 55 -1.90 20.76 34.19
CA ILE A 55 -2.05 20.21 32.85
C ILE A 55 -1.73 18.71 32.94
N ILE A 56 -2.68 17.87 32.57
CA ILE A 56 -2.55 16.41 32.60
C ILE A 56 -2.68 15.85 31.18
N LYS A 57 -1.67 15.08 30.76
CA LYS A 57 -1.68 14.25 29.54
C LYS A 57 -1.18 12.87 29.91
N VAL A 58 -1.88 11.83 29.47
CA VAL A 58 -1.63 10.46 29.93
C VAL A 58 -0.88 9.59 28.92
N GLY A 59 -0.25 10.22 27.93
CA GLY A 59 0.43 9.55 26.83
C GLY A 59 -0.53 9.09 25.73
N SER A 60 -0.17 8.00 25.06
CA SER A 60 -0.88 7.42 23.92
C SER A 60 -1.29 5.96 24.16
N ASP A 61 -2.09 5.41 23.25
CA ASP A 61 -2.48 3.98 23.19
C ASP A 61 -3.21 3.43 24.42
N ALA A 62 -3.77 4.32 25.26
CA ALA A 62 -4.47 3.97 26.50
C ALA A 62 -3.62 3.12 27.48
N TYR A 63 -2.29 3.20 27.42
CA TYR A 63 -1.42 2.56 28.41
C TYR A 63 -1.68 3.10 29.82
N ASN A 64 -2.05 4.37 29.92
CA ASN A 64 -2.32 5.05 31.17
C ASN A 64 -3.65 5.77 31.16
N ALA A 65 -4.21 5.96 32.34
CA ALA A 65 -5.35 6.82 32.58
C ALA A 65 -5.11 7.69 33.83
N ALA A 66 -5.84 8.78 33.93
CA ALA A 66 -5.84 9.65 35.10
C ALA A 66 -7.25 9.70 35.71
N ILE A 67 -7.33 9.45 37.01
CA ILE A 67 -8.51 9.67 37.82
C ILE A 67 -8.38 11.05 38.44
N ILE A 68 -9.22 11.98 38.00
CA ILE A 68 -9.25 13.36 38.50
C ILE A 68 -10.45 13.49 39.42
N GLU A 69 -10.20 13.77 40.69
CA GLU A 69 -11.23 13.96 41.71
C GLU A 69 -11.30 15.43 42.11
N TYR A 70 -12.52 15.99 42.06
CA TYR A 70 -12.84 17.35 42.49
C TYR A 70 -13.67 17.30 43.77
N LYS A 71 -13.19 17.91 44.85
CA LYS A 71 -13.83 17.93 46.17
C LYS A 71 -14.18 19.35 46.59
N TRP A 72 -15.48 19.61 46.77
CA TRP A 72 -15.96 20.84 47.41
C TRP A 72 -16.12 20.61 48.91
N ARG A 73 -15.62 21.53 49.73
CA ARG A 73 -15.84 21.50 51.18
C ARG A 73 -17.30 21.85 51.47
N GLN A 74 -17.96 21.01 52.26
CA GLN A 74 -19.27 21.30 52.81
C GLN A 74 -19.05 22.03 54.14
N ASP A 75 -19.28 23.34 54.17
CA ASP A 75 -19.40 24.08 55.43
C ASP A 75 -20.85 24.60 55.55
N ASP A 76 -21.43 24.53 56.75
CA ASP A 76 -22.87 24.78 57.02
C ASP A 76 -23.32 26.23 56.71
N SER A 77 -22.40 27.10 56.28
CA SER A 77 -22.64 28.48 55.82
C SER A 77 -22.79 28.60 54.30
N PHE A 78 -23.46 27.64 53.67
CA PHE A 78 -23.60 27.48 52.21
C PHE A 78 -24.21 28.66 51.43
N GLU A 79 -24.70 29.71 52.12
CA GLU A 79 -25.25 30.92 51.49
C GLU A 79 -24.24 32.08 51.35
N LYS A 80 -23.05 32.04 51.98
CA LYS A 80 -22.09 33.17 51.94
C LYS A 80 -20.80 32.94 51.15
N GLU A 81 -20.46 31.71 50.79
CA GLU A 81 -19.25 31.39 50.02
C GLU A 81 -19.58 30.71 48.69
N ARG A 82 -20.30 31.41 47.81
CA ARG A 82 -20.07 31.17 46.38
C ARG A 82 -18.65 31.64 46.09
N LYS A 83 -17.78 30.75 45.59
CA LYS A 83 -16.45 30.97 44.98
C LYS A 83 -15.20 30.51 45.77
N GLN A 84 -15.18 29.31 46.33
CA GLN A 84 -13.89 28.63 46.57
C GLN A 84 -13.67 27.55 45.50
N PRO A 85 -12.47 27.47 44.88
CA PRO A 85 -12.17 26.43 43.91
C PRO A 85 -12.18 25.05 44.58
N PRO A 86 -12.56 23.97 43.86
CA PRO A 86 -12.51 22.63 44.41
C PRO A 86 -11.07 22.24 44.77
N GLU A 87 -10.92 21.43 45.81
CA GLU A 87 -9.68 20.69 46.03
C GLU A 87 -9.58 19.62 44.96
N VAL A 88 -8.44 19.56 44.26
CA VAL A 88 -8.22 18.64 43.15
C VAL A 88 -7.12 17.66 43.48
N SER A 89 -7.42 16.38 43.34
CA SER A 89 -6.41 15.32 43.32
C SER A 89 -6.44 14.58 41.99
N VAL A 90 -5.26 14.30 41.45
CA VAL A 90 -5.10 13.46 40.25
C VAL A 90 -4.31 12.24 40.64
N GLN A 91 -4.86 11.07 40.35
CA GLN A 91 -4.20 9.79 40.49
C GLN A 91 -3.98 9.21 39.10
N TRP A 92 -2.73 8.91 38.78
CA TRP A 92 -2.37 8.20 37.57
C TRP A 92 -2.46 6.70 37.77
N ILE A 93 -2.94 5.99 36.75
CA ILE A 93 -3.09 4.54 36.75
C ILE A 93 -2.56 3.94 35.44
N GLU A 94 -1.86 2.82 35.53
CA GLU A 94 -1.50 2.00 34.36
C GLU A 94 -2.65 1.04 34.07
N ALA A 95 -3.14 1.03 32.83
CA ALA A 95 -4.24 0.17 32.41
C ALA A 95 -3.89 -1.32 32.60
N LYS A 96 -2.61 -1.69 32.42
CA LYS A 96 -2.12 -3.08 32.57
C LYS A 96 -2.30 -3.67 33.97
N ASN A 97 -2.53 -2.85 34.98
CA ASN A 97 -2.73 -3.29 36.36
C ASN A 97 -4.19 -3.74 36.64
N TYR A 98 -5.07 -3.66 35.64
CA TYR A 98 -6.47 -4.05 35.74
C TYR A 98 -6.77 -5.19 34.77
N GLU A 99 -7.56 -6.16 35.23
CA GLU A 99 -8.01 -7.27 34.37
C GLU A 99 -8.99 -6.76 33.31
N PRO A 100 -8.90 -7.25 32.06
CA PRO A 100 -9.88 -6.93 31.02
C PRO A 100 -11.30 -7.31 31.44
N HIS A 101 -12.26 -6.41 31.18
CA HIS A 101 -13.67 -6.72 31.42
C HIS A 101 -14.17 -7.77 30.41
N GLU A 102 -14.63 -8.94 30.89
CA GLU A 102 -14.99 -10.09 30.05
C GLU A 102 -15.91 -9.74 28.87
N GLY A 103 -16.97 -8.98 29.10
CA GLY A 103 -17.91 -8.59 28.03
C GLY A 103 -17.32 -7.65 26.97
N VAL A 104 -16.32 -6.84 27.32
CA VAL A 104 -15.62 -5.97 26.36
C VAL A 104 -14.58 -6.78 25.61
N GLN A 105 -13.87 -7.68 26.31
CA GLN A 105 -12.93 -8.61 25.71
C GLN A 105 -13.60 -9.48 24.65
N GLN A 106 -14.77 -10.06 24.96
CA GLN A 106 -15.53 -10.85 23.99
C GLN A 106 -15.89 -10.05 22.73
N LEU A 107 -16.32 -8.78 22.88
CA LEU A 107 -16.62 -7.92 21.73
C LEU A 107 -15.37 -7.60 20.90
N VAL A 108 -14.23 -7.41 21.55
CA VAL A 108 -12.94 -7.22 20.89
C VAL A 108 -12.54 -8.49 20.13
N ASP A 109 -12.68 -9.66 20.76
CA ASP A 109 -12.33 -10.95 20.17
C ASP A 109 -13.23 -11.26 18.96
N ASP A 110 -14.54 -11.02 19.07
CA ASP A 110 -15.49 -11.20 17.98
C ASP A 110 -15.17 -10.30 16.78
N ARG A 111 -14.77 -9.04 17.02
CA ARG A 111 -14.38 -8.10 15.95
C ARG A 111 -13.01 -8.42 15.37
N LYS A 112 -12.07 -8.87 16.22
CA LYS A 112 -10.75 -9.32 15.80
C LYS A 112 -10.82 -10.62 15.00
N ARG A 113 -11.85 -11.45 15.18
CA ARG A 113 -12.00 -12.69 14.40
C ARG A 113 -11.91 -12.43 12.89
N LEU A 114 -12.60 -11.41 12.37
CA LEU A 114 -12.53 -11.02 10.95
C LEU A 114 -11.12 -10.57 10.54
N LEU A 115 -10.42 -9.83 11.42
CA LEU A 115 -9.05 -9.40 11.16
C LEU A 115 -8.06 -10.57 11.18
N ASN A 116 -8.26 -11.53 12.09
CA ASN A 116 -7.46 -12.75 12.21
C ASN A 116 -7.69 -13.68 11.00
N GLU A 117 -8.92 -13.71 10.47
CA GLU A 117 -9.24 -14.43 9.24
C GLU A 117 -8.50 -13.81 8.05
N LEU A 118 -8.54 -12.48 7.92
CA LEU A 118 -7.80 -11.76 6.89
C LEU A 118 -6.29 -11.99 7.00
N GLU A 119 -5.73 -12.11 8.21
CA GLU A 119 -4.29 -12.38 8.41
C GLU A 119 -3.81 -13.65 7.70
N THR A 120 -4.65 -14.68 7.61
CA THR A 120 -4.34 -15.94 6.91
C THR A 120 -4.54 -15.88 5.41
N ALA A 121 -5.07 -14.77 4.87
CA ALA A 121 -5.36 -14.65 3.45
C ALA A 121 -4.06 -14.75 2.63
N ARG A 122 -4.00 -15.72 1.72
CA ARG A 122 -2.85 -15.99 0.86
C ARG A 122 -2.86 -15.02 -0.32
N LEU A 123 -1.91 -14.07 -0.37
CA LEU A 123 -1.86 -13.07 -1.43
C LEU A 123 -1.23 -13.64 -2.70
N PHE A 124 -0.07 -14.28 -2.58
CA PHE A 124 0.61 -14.93 -3.71
C PHE A 124 1.51 -16.08 -3.28
N SER A 125 1.71 -17.02 -4.21
CA SER A 125 2.72 -18.05 -4.10
C SER A 125 4.09 -17.40 -4.28
N ILE A 126 5.00 -17.64 -3.33
CA ILE A 126 6.34 -17.02 -3.34
C ILE A 126 7.15 -17.51 -4.53
N SER A 127 7.12 -18.80 -4.83
CA SER A 127 7.80 -19.39 -6.00
C SER A 127 7.36 -18.73 -7.31
N SER A 128 6.05 -18.57 -7.52
CA SER A 128 5.51 -17.94 -8.73
C SER A 128 5.84 -16.44 -8.85
N ALA A 129 6.07 -15.76 -7.73
CA ALA A 129 6.53 -14.37 -7.74
C ALA A 129 8.03 -14.27 -8.06
N LEU A 130 8.84 -15.19 -7.51
CA LEU A 130 10.28 -15.25 -7.77
C LEU A 130 10.61 -15.58 -9.23
N GLU A 131 9.85 -16.46 -9.88
CA GLU A 131 10.02 -16.81 -11.29
C GLU A 131 9.97 -15.59 -12.23
N LYS A 132 9.32 -14.51 -11.80
CA LYS A 132 9.19 -13.26 -12.56
C LYS A 132 10.38 -12.32 -12.36
N ILE A 133 11.25 -12.58 -11.39
CA ILE A 133 12.44 -11.77 -11.11
C ILE A 133 13.64 -12.31 -11.90
N PRO A 134 14.26 -11.47 -12.76
CA PRO A 134 15.52 -11.82 -13.42
C PRO A 134 16.63 -12.07 -12.40
N ASN A 135 17.50 -13.06 -12.67
CA ASN A 135 18.68 -13.36 -11.85
C ASN A 135 18.39 -13.57 -10.35
N ASN A 136 17.23 -14.13 -10.01
CA ASN A 136 16.94 -14.50 -8.62
C ASN A 136 17.88 -15.62 -8.13
N ASP A 137 18.26 -15.57 -6.86
CA ASP A 137 19.16 -16.51 -6.20
C ASP A 137 18.42 -17.71 -5.57
N GLY A 138 17.13 -17.86 -5.88
CA GLY A 138 16.26 -18.88 -5.29
C GLY A 138 15.87 -18.61 -3.84
N THR A 139 16.13 -17.42 -3.29
CA THR A 139 15.70 -17.02 -1.94
C THR A 139 14.59 -15.98 -1.97
N PHE A 140 13.75 -15.91 -0.93
CA PHE A 140 12.76 -14.84 -0.75
C PHE A 140 12.95 -14.22 0.64
N SER A 141 13.66 -13.10 0.68
CA SER A 141 14.12 -12.51 1.95
C SER A 141 13.99 -11.00 1.99
N THR A 142 13.68 -10.47 3.18
CA THR A 142 13.82 -9.05 3.52
C THR A 142 14.93 -8.80 4.54
N LYS A 143 15.71 -9.85 4.88
CA LYS A 143 16.84 -9.70 5.80
C LYS A 143 17.90 -8.78 5.22
N ARG A 144 18.43 -7.91 6.09
CA ARG A 144 19.51 -6.97 5.73
C ARG A 144 19.15 -6.05 4.55
N ASN A 145 17.87 -5.78 4.32
CA ASN A 145 17.39 -4.95 3.20
C ASN A 145 17.93 -3.51 3.21
N ARG A 146 18.44 -3.02 4.34
CA ARG A 146 19.12 -1.71 4.48
C ARG A 146 20.59 -1.71 4.09
N TYR A 147 21.18 -2.88 3.84
CA TYR A 147 22.56 -3.03 3.40
C TYR A 147 22.65 -3.35 1.91
N GLN A 148 21.63 -3.99 1.34
CA GLN A 148 21.62 -4.45 -0.05
C GLN A 148 20.19 -4.65 -0.55
N THR A 149 20.05 -4.72 -1.88
CA THR A 149 18.80 -5.17 -2.51
C THR A 149 18.51 -6.62 -2.13
N THR A 150 17.23 -6.93 -1.90
CA THR A 150 16.77 -8.30 -1.60
C THR A 150 15.66 -8.71 -2.56
N SER A 151 15.50 -10.01 -2.75
CA SER A 151 14.51 -10.59 -3.68
C SER A 151 13.07 -10.22 -3.32
N ALA A 152 12.69 -10.29 -2.04
CA ALA A 152 11.35 -9.95 -1.60
C ALA A 152 11.03 -8.46 -1.81
N SER A 153 11.98 -7.56 -1.48
CA SER A 153 11.81 -6.12 -1.72
C SER A 153 11.61 -5.80 -3.20
N SER A 154 12.32 -6.49 -4.10
CA SER A 154 12.13 -6.36 -5.55
C SER A 154 10.75 -6.85 -5.99
N VAL A 155 10.26 -7.98 -5.46
CA VAL A 155 8.90 -8.47 -5.73
C VAL A 155 7.86 -7.46 -5.27
N PHE A 156 8.01 -6.89 -4.07
CA PHE A 156 7.09 -5.88 -3.55
C PHE A 156 7.04 -4.64 -4.44
N CYS A 157 8.20 -4.16 -4.90
CA CYS A 157 8.26 -3.04 -5.84
C CYS A 157 7.56 -3.38 -7.18
N SER A 158 7.71 -4.60 -7.70
CA SER A 158 7.04 -5.05 -8.93
C SER A 158 5.51 -5.13 -8.77
N ILE A 159 5.03 -5.58 -7.62
CA ILE A 159 3.60 -5.60 -7.28
C ILE A 159 3.06 -4.17 -7.23
N ILE A 160 3.76 -3.25 -6.55
CA ILE A 160 3.33 -1.85 -6.43
C ILE A 160 3.36 -1.14 -7.77
N ARG A 161 4.42 -1.33 -8.56
CA ARG A 161 4.52 -0.85 -9.95
C ARG A 161 3.28 -1.24 -10.75
N THR A 162 2.95 -2.54 -10.72
CA THR A 162 1.79 -3.10 -11.41
C THR A 162 0.50 -2.51 -10.86
N GLY A 163 0.35 -2.47 -9.53
CA GLY A 163 -0.85 -1.98 -8.86
C GLY A 163 -1.20 -0.52 -9.19
N LEU A 164 -0.18 0.30 -9.43
CA LEU A 164 -0.30 1.73 -9.73
C LEU A 164 -0.13 2.10 -11.21
N ASN A 165 0.09 1.15 -12.12
CA ASN A 165 0.40 1.41 -13.54
C ASN A 165 1.62 2.32 -13.76
N ALA A 166 2.69 2.11 -13.01
CA ALA A 166 3.91 2.89 -13.16
C ALA A 166 4.88 2.25 -14.17
N ASP A 167 5.76 3.06 -14.78
CA ASP A 167 6.86 2.57 -15.61
C ASP A 167 7.87 1.78 -14.75
N CYS A 168 8.14 2.28 -13.55
CA CYS A 168 8.95 1.60 -12.54
C CYS A 168 8.51 1.97 -11.12
N CYS A 169 9.03 1.26 -10.12
CA CYS A 169 8.77 1.53 -8.70
C CYS A 169 10.09 1.54 -7.94
N ILE A 170 10.23 2.49 -7.02
CA ILE A 170 11.31 2.55 -6.04
C ILE A 170 10.75 2.75 -4.63
N ILE A 171 11.30 2.06 -3.64
CA ILE A 171 10.90 2.16 -2.24
C ILE A 171 12.14 2.15 -1.36
N ASN A 172 12.16 2.99 -0.34
CA ASN A 172 13.23 3.00 0.67
C ASN A 172 13.16 1.74 1.56
N ALA A 173 14.32 1.15 1.86
CA ALA A 173 14.46 0.00 2.73
C ALA A 173 13.85 0.23 4.13
N GLY A 174 13.82 1.47 4.60
CA GLY A 174 13.17 1.89 5.83
C GLY A 174 11.66 1.64 5.88
N GLY A 175 10.99 1.48 4.74
CA GLY A 175 9.57 1.13 4.68
C GLY A 175 9.26 -0.36 4.86
N ILE A 176 10.26 -1.23 4.69
CA ILE A 176 10.13 -2.70 4.73
C ILE A 176 10.76 -3.23 6.03
N ARG A 177 9.98 -3.93 6.85
CA ARG A 177 10.29 -4.16 8.28
C ARG A 177 10.30 -5.62 8.74
N GLY A 178 10.03 -6.58 7.87
CA GLY A 178 9.85 -7.97 8.28
C GLY A 178 11.13 -8.66 8.76
N ASP A 179 12.30 -8.27 8.25
CA ASP A 179 13.60 -8.92 8.56
C ASP A 179 13.51 -10.46 8.51
N THR A 180 12.81 -10.98 7.50
CA THR A 180 12.37 -12.38 7.45
C THR A 180 12.90 -13.08 6.21
N GLU A 181 13.27 -14.35 6.40
CA GLU A 181 13.51 -15.30 5.32
C GLU A 181 12.26 -16.17 5.20
N TYR A 182 11.61 -16.16 4.05
CA TYR A 182 10.36 -16.90 3.83
C TYR A 182 10.61 -18.24 3.15
N ASP A 183 9.71 -19.19 3.38
CA ASP A 183 9.71 -20.45 2.63
C ASP A 183 9.30 -20.19 1.17
N VAL A 184 10.20 -20.49 0.23
CA VAL A 184 9.98 -20.28 -1.20
C VAL A 184 8.89 -21.17 -1.79
N HIS A 185 8.55 -22.28 -1.13
CA HIS A 185 7.40 -23.12 -1.48
C HIS A 185 6.12 -22.71 -0.74
N GLY A 186 6.20 -21.70 0.12
CA GLY A 186 5.09 -21.15 0.88
C GLY A 186 4.30 -20.05 0.15
N TRP A 187 3.34 -19.51 0.89
CA TRP A 187 2.50 -18.39 0.46
C TRP A 187 2.86 -17.14 1.25
N PHE A 188 2.90 -16.00 0.58
CA PHE A 188 2.96 -14.70 1.24
C PHE A 188 1.54 -14.29 1.63
N THR A 189 1.31 -14.03 2.91
CA THR A 189 -0.01 -13.77 3.48
C THR A 189 -0.24 -12.29 3.78
N PHE A 190 -1.48 -11.92 4.12
CA PHE A 190 -1.78 -10.57 4.60
C PHE A 190 -1.11 -10.27 5.95
N ALA A 191 -0.91 -11.27 6.82
CA ALA A 191 -0.12 -11.12 8.04
C ALA A 191 1.34 -10.76 7.73
N ASP A 192 1.94 -11.42 6.74
CA ASP A 192 3.29 -11.09 6.27
C ASP A 192 3.34 -9.68 5.72
N LEU A 193 2.33 -9.28 4.92
CA LEU A 193 2.22 -7.92 4.40
C LEU A 193 2.14 -6.85 5.50
N LYS A 194 1.37 -7.10 6.55
CA LYS A 194 1.27 -6.18 7.70
C LYS A 194 2.59 -6.09 8.47
N THR A 195 3.30 -7.20 8.57
CA THR A 195 4.60 -7.26 9.25
C THR A 195 5.67 -6.52 8.43
N GLU A 196 5.66 -6.68 7.11
CA GLU A 196 6.57 -6.00 6.20
C GLU A 196 6.29 -4.50 6.08
N PHE A 197 5.01 -4.12 5.98
CA PHE A 197 4.56 -2.73 5.89
C PHE A 197 3.64 -2.35 7.07
N PRO A 198 4.21 -2.16 8.28
CA PRO A 198 3.42 -1.83 9.47
C PRO A 198 2.79 -0.44 9.37
N PHE A 199 3.50 0.51 8.77
CA PHE A 199 3.03 1.88 8.56
C PHE A 199 2.08 1.99 7.37
N GLN A 200 1.36 3.11 7.27
CA GLN A 200 0.46 3.42 6.16
C GLN A 200 1.09 4.43 5.21
N ASP A 201 2.36 4.23 4.86
CA ASP A 201 3.06 5.17 3.98
C ASP A 201 2.42 5.14 2.59
N PRO A 202 1.83 6.26 2.14
CA PRO A 202 1.14 6.28 0.87
C PRO A 202 2.15 6.32 -0.28
N VAL A 203 1.87 5.54 -1.32
CA VAL A 203 2.65 5.50 -2.55
C VAL A 203 1.83 6.14 -3.67
N ALA A 204 2.47 7.02 -4.42
CA ALA A 204 1.89 7.67 -5.59
C ALA A 204 2.83 7.59 -6.79
N VAL A 205 2.30 7.91 -7.97
CA VAL A 205 3.06 7.93 -9.22
C VAL A 205 3.38 9.35 -9.59
N PHE A 206 4.66 9.62 -9.84
CA PHE A 206 5.16 10.93 -10.25
C PHE A 206 5.93 10.83 -11.56
N SER A 207 5.82 11.86 -12.40
CA SER A 207 6.63 12.01 -13.61
C SER A 207 8.01 12.53 -13.20
N ILE A 208 8.99 11.64 -13.08
CA ILE A 208 10.36 11.95 -12.62
C ILE A 208 11.32 11.90 -13.82
N PRO A 209 12.12 12.96 -14.06
CA PRO A 209 13.18 12.93 -15.05
C PRO A 209 14.19 11.80 -14.82
N GLY A 210 14.62 11.12 -15.88
CA GLY A 210 15.51 9.96 -15.78
C GLY A 210 16.80 10.27 -15.02
N ASN A 211 17.42 11.42 -15.26
CA ASN A 211 18.61 11.84 -14.51
C ASN A 211 18.35 11.89 -12.99
N VAL A 212 17.23 12.46 -12.56
CA VAL A 212 16.85 12.53 -11.13
C VAL A 212 16.63 11.12 -10.56
N LEU A 213 15.96 10.24 -11.30
CA LEU A 213 15.75 8.85 -10.89
C LEU A 213 17.07 8.09 -10.70
N GLU A 214 17.96 8.17 -11.69
CA GLU A 214 19.27 7.51 -11.63
C GLU A 214 20.14 8.07 -10.51
N ASP A 215 20.16 9.40 -10.34
CA ASP A 215 20.94 10.07 -9.29
C ASP A 215 20.38 9.71 -7.90
N ALA A 216 19.05 9.63 -7.74
CA ALA A 216 18.41 9.21 -6.50
C ALA A 216 18.77 7.78 -6.10
N ILE A 217 18.76 6.84 -7.06
CA ILE A 217 19.16 5.44 -6.82
C ILE A 217 20.66 5.37 -6.51
N ARG A 218 21.50 6.07 -7.27
CA ARG A 218 22.95 6.12 -7.03
C ARG A 218 23.26 6.65 -5.63
N PHE A 219 22.64 7.76 -5.24
CA PHE A 219 22.78 8.36 -3.92
C PHE A 219 22.40 7.38 -2.80
N SER A 220 21.28 6.67 -2.96
CA SER A 220 20.80 5.70 -1.96
C SER A 220 21.79 4.55 -1.68
N ARG A 221 22.61 4.20 -2.69
CA ARG A 221 23.54 3.06 -2.66
C ARG A 221 24.92 3.36 -2.08
N LEU A 222 25.23 4.62 -1.77
CA LEU A 222 26.55 5.02 -1.28
C LEU A 222 27.00 4.20 -0.06
N ALA A 223 26.12 4.04 0.94
CA ALA A 223 26.41 3.26 2.15
C ALA A 223 26.57 1.75 1.87
N SER A 224 25.79 1.20 0.92
CA SER A 224 25.89 -0.22 0.54
C SER A 224 27.18 -0.59 -0.19
N LYS A 225 27.87 0.41 -0.77
CA LYS A 225 29.13 0.23 -1.50
C LYS A 225 30.38 0.35 -0.61
N LEU A 226 30.22 0.68 0.67
CA LEU A 226 31.33 0.69 1.63
C LEU A 226 31.80 -0.74 1.93
N ASP A 227 33.05 -0.88 2.40
CA ASP A 227 33.60 -2.16 2.88
C ASP A 227 34.08 -2.00 4.34
N PRO A 228 33.33 -2.55 5.33
CA PRO A 228 32.06 -3.28 5.18
C PRO A 228 30.88 -2.34 4.83
N PRO A 229 29.80 -2.87 4.20
CA PRO A 229 28.60 -2.08 3.94
C PRO A 229 27.95 -1.55 5.22
N GLU A 230 27.46 -0.32 5.18
CA GLU A 230 26.77 0.32 6.30
C GLU A 230 25.24 0.28 6.13
N GLU A 231 24.53 0.25 7.26
CA GLU A 231 23.06 0.24 7.26
C GLU A 231 22.51 1.59 6.81
N ASN A 232 21.60 1.60 5.84
CA ASN A 232 20.92 2.81 5.40
C ASN A 232 19.42 2.56 5.17
N SER A 233 18.56 3.24 5.94
CA SER A 233 17.10 3.22 5.71
C SER A 233 16.71 3.82 4.36
N GLY A 234 17.50 4.76 3.85
CA GLY A 234 17.28 5.42 2.57
C GLY A 234 17.70 4.62 1.34
N LEU A 235 18.25 3.41 1.49
CA LEU A 235 18.61 2.54 0.36
C LEU A 235 17.36 2.25 -0.48
N LEU A 236 17.41 2.50 -1.79
CA LEU A 236 16.27 2.30 -2.68
C LEU A 236 16.28 0.90 -3.28
N HIS A 237 15.22 0.15 -2.99
CA HIS A 237 14.85 -1.05 -3.75
C HIS A 237 14.08 -0.67 -5.01
N SER A 238 14.10 -1.55 -6.01
CA SER A 238 13.43 -1.32 -7.29
C SER A 238 12.72 -2.57 -7.80
N CYS A 239 11.71 -2.34 -8.64
CA CYS A 239 11.01 -3.41 -9.35
C CYS A 239 11.89 -4.10 -10.41
N ASP A 240 11.34 -5.21 -10.93
CA ASP A 240 11.82 -6.02 -12.06
C ASP A 240 12.07 -5.25 -13.36
N MET A 241 11.46 -4.07 -13.52
CA MET A 241 11.59 -3.27 -14.74
C MET A 241 12.82 -2.36 -14.78
N ILE A 242 13.60 -2.23 -13.70
CA ILE A 242 14.85 -1.45 -13.69
C ILE A 242 16.03 -2.41 -13.74
N GLU A 243 16.80 -2.35 -14.82
CA GLU A 243 18.02 -3.15 -14.99
C GLU A 243 19.27 -2.28 -14.75
N TYR A 244 20.20 -2.80 -13.95
CA TYR A 244 21.40 -2.08 -13.53
C TYR A 244 22.64 -2.59 -14.24
N LYS A 245 23.57 -1.66 -14.52
CA LYS A 245 24.96 -1.95 -14.82
C LYS A 245 25.72 -2.06 -13.50
N ASP A 246 25.52 -3.12 -12.72
CA ASP A 246 26.29 -3.29 -11.48
C ASP A 246 27.27 -4.47 -11.57
N ARG A 247 28.57 -4.14 -11.52
CA ARG A 247 29.71 -5.07 -11.40
C ARG A 247 29.74 -5.82 -10.06
N THR A 248 28.77 -5.61 -9.18
CA THR A 248 28.69 -6.27 -7.87
C THR A 248 28.07 -7.68 -7.93
N GLN A 249 27.78 -8.21 -9.12
CA GLN A 249 27.37 -9.61 -9.35
C GLN A 249 28.44 -10.44 -10.10
N ASP A 250 29.72 -10.07 -10.04
CA ASP A 250 30.80 -10.95 -10.50
C ASP A 250 31.00 -12.12 -9.52
N ASN A 251 30.05 -13.05 -9.52
CA ASN A 251 30.34 -14.46 -9.29
C ASN A 251 30.34 -15.13 -10.67
N ASP A 252 31.54 -15.32 -11.22
CA ASP A 252 31.89 -16.17 -12.36
C ASP A 252 31.04 -16.01 -13.64
N CYS A 253 31.45 -15.09 -14.52
CA CYS A 253 31.03 -15.06 -15.92
C CYS A 253 32.22 -14.80 -16.87
N ASP A 254 33.37 -15.42 -16.62
CA ASP A 254 34.37 -15.64 -17.67
C ASP A 254 33.85 -16.74 -18.62
N SER A 255 32.97 -16.41 -19.58
CA SER A 255 32.70 -17.30 -20.74
C SER A 255 31.96 -16.70 -21.94
N LEU A 256 31.95 -15.39 -22.16
CA LEU A 256 31.39 -14.81 -23.39
C LEU A 256 32.36 -13.97 -24.24
N GLU A 257 33.66 -14.06 -23.98
CA GLU A 257 34.67 -13.76 -24.99
C GLU A 257 34.95 -14.99 -25.84
N ASN A 258 34.08 -15.29 -26.82
CA ASN A 258 34.42 -16.21 -27.91
C ASN A 258 33.54 -16.02 -29.15
N PHE A 259 33.18 -14.79 -29.51
CA PHE A 259 32.54 -14.53 -30.82
C PHE A 259 32.85 -13.13 -31.38
N LEU A 260 34.12 -12.71 -31.39
CA LEU A 260 34.58 -11.65 -32.32
C LEU A 260 35.99 -11.99 -32.85
N PRO A 261 36.32 -11.69 -34.13
CA PRO A 261 37.61 -12.03 -34.72
C PRO A 261 38.74 -11.24 -34.06
N GLN A 262 39.81 -11.94 -33.69
CA GLN A 262 41.07 -11.36 -33.24
C GLN A 262 41.78 -10.70 -34.42
N ASP A 263 42.03 -9.39 -34.34
CA ASP A 263 43.10 -8.75 -35.10
C ASP A 263 43.73 -7.58 -34.31
N SER A 264 45.04 -7.76 -34.09
CA SER A 264 46.16 -6.80 -33.93
C SER A 264 46.22 -5.80 -32.75
N GLU A 265 47.11 -6.17 -31.82
CA GLU A 265 48.32 -5.45 -31.33
C GLU A 265 48.27 -4.06 -30.66
N ASP A 266 49.04 -4.02 -29.56
CA ASP A 266 49.67 -2.90 -28.85
C ASP A 266 48.83 -1.99 -27.93
N PHE A 267 48.97 -2.18 -26.61
CA PHE A 267 49.49 -1.15 -25.69
C PHE A 267 49.86 -1.70 -24.29
N LEU A 268 50.97 -1.21 -23.75
CA LEU A 268 51.66 -1.61 -22.51
C LEU A 268 50.94 -1.15 -21.22
N PRO A 269 51.24 -1.76 -20.03
CA PRO A 269 50.53 -1.45 -18.78
C PRO A 269 51.03 -0.12 -18.20
N GLY A 270 50.12 0.84 -18.08
CA GLY A 270 50.37 2.13 -17.43
C GLY A 270 49.33 2.36 -16.33
N ASN A 271 49.81 2.67 -15.12
CA ASN A 271 49.05 3.11 -13.95
C ASN A 271 47.78 3.90 -14.30
N SER A 272 46.60 3.38 -13.96
CA SER A 272 45.39 4.19 -13.86
C SER A 272 45.26 4.68 -12.42
N THR A 273 45.33 5.99 -12.27
CA THR A 273 44.70 6.72 -11.17
C THR A 273 43.20 6.54 -11.30
N ASP A 274 42.57 5.91 -10.31
CA ASP A 274 41.12 5.72 -10.21
C ASP A 274 40.42 7.07 -9.94
N GLU A 275 40.31 7.93 -10.96
CA GLU A 275 39.58 9.21 -10.87
C GLU A 275 38.49 9.37 -11.96
N ASP A 276 38.06 8.32 -12.67
CA ASP A 276 37.12 8.44 -13.80
C ASP A 276 35.89 7.47 -13.78
N ASP A 277 35.47 6.93 -12.64
CA ASP A 277 34.31 5.97 -12.58
C ASP A 277 32.94 6.61 -12.24
N ASP A 278 32.88 7.94 -12.02
CA ASP A 278 31.62 8.61 -11.62
C ASP A 278 30.64 8.90 -12.79
N ASP A 279 31.09 8.77 -14.04
CA ASP A 279 30.30 9.06 -15.25
C ASP A 279 29.67 7.83 -15.92
N GLU A 280 29.84 6.61 -15.38
CA GLU A 280 29.17 5.45 -15.94
C GLU A 280 27.67 5.44 -15.59
N LYS A 281 26.81 5.37 -16.62
CA LYS A 281 25.37 5.12 -16.47
C LYS A 281 25.13 3.87 -15.60
N LEU A 282 24.36 4.03 -14.54
CA LEU A 282 23.98 2.98 -13.59
C LEU A 282 22.78 2.18 -14.08
N ILE A 283 21.78 2.84 -14.69
CA ILE A 283 20.58 2.19 -15.21
C ILE A 283 20.75 1.93 -16.71
N GLU A 284 20.57 0.68 -17.13
CA GLU A 284 20.67 0.31 -18.54
C GLU A 284 19.30 0.31 -19.22
N TYR A 285 18.30 -0.28 -18.56
CA TYR A 285 16.96 -0.43 -19.12
C TYR A 285 15.87 -0.08 -18.11
N ILE A 286 14.80 0.54 -18.61
CA ILE A 286 13.51 0.63 -17.93
C ILE A 286 12.41 0.11 -18.84
N GLY A 287 11.66 -0.90 -18.38
CA GLY A 287 10.53 -1.45 -19.14
C GLY A 287 10.96 -2.08 -20.47
N CYS A 288 12.11 -2.77 -20.48
CA CYS A 288 12.75 -3.35 -21.67
C CYS A 288 13.11 -2.31 -22.76
N GLN A 289 13.18 -1.02 -22.41
CA GLN A 289 13.67 0.04 -23.29
C GLN A 289 14.96 0.62 -22.73
N LEU A 290 15.88 1.01 -23.63
CA LEU A 290 17.13 1.65 -23.24
C LEU A 290 16.83 2.90 -22.40
N PHE A 291 17.51 3.02 -21.28
CA PHE A 291 17.34 4.12 -20.35
C PHE A 291 17.83 5.44 -20.95
N ASP A 292 17.00 6.49 -20.82
CA ASP A 292 17.25 7.84 -21.29
C ASP A 292 17.13 8.83 -20.12
N ARG A 293 18.27 9.37 -19.69
CA ARG A 293 18.35 10.37 -18.61
C ARG A 293 17.52 11.64 -18.88
N ALA A 294 17.22 11.96 -20.14
CA ALA A 294 16.45 13.15 -20.49
C ALA A 294 14.93 12.91 -20.56
N LYS A 295 14.48 11.66 -20.45
CA LYS A 295 13.08 11.26 -20.53
C LYS A 295 12.45 11.26 -19.13
N ASP A 296 11.20 11.69 -19.04
CA ASP A 296 10.40 11.51 -17.83
C ASP A 296 9.83 10.09 -17.75
N TYR A 297 9.89 9.51 -16.55
CA TYR A 297 9.33 8.20 -16.22
C TYR A 297 8.23 8.35 -15.18
N ASN A 298 7.14 7.59 -15.31
CA ASN A 298 6.14 7.48 -14.26
C ASN A 298 6.66 6.53 -13.19
N VAL A 299 7.18 7.08 -12.09
CA VAL A 299 7.79 6.33 -11.00
C VAL A 299 6.81 6.24 -9.84
N ALA A 300 6.51 5.02 -9.39
CA ALA A 300 5.83 4.78 -8.13
C ALA A 300 6.83 4.87 -6.97
N LEU A 301 6.56 5.71 -5.98
CA LEU A 301 7.40 5.86 -4.79
C LEU A 301 6.62 6.40 -3.58
N PRO A 302 7.10 6.16 -2.34
CA PRO A 302 6.47 6.71 -1.15
C PRO A 302 6.47 8.24 -1.16
N VAL A 303 5.32 8.84 -0.87
CA VAL A 303 5.14 10.30 -0.86
C VAL A 303 5.98 10.97 0.22
N THR A 304 6.17 10.30 1.36
CA THR A 304 6.98 10.77 2.47
C THR A 304 8.43 11.02 2.10
N MET A 305 9.00 10.27 1.13
CA MET A 305 10.36 10.52 0.63
C MET A 305 10.48 11.87 -0.07
N LEU A 306 9.46 12.27 -0.83
CA LEU A 306 9.42 13.56 -1.50
C LEU A 306 9.23 14.72 -0.50
N ASN A 307 8.74 14.41 0.71
CA ASN A 307 8.59 15.37 1.82
C ASN A 307 9.79 15.39 2.78
N GLY A 308 10.87 14.66 2.49
CA GLY A 308 12.12 14.73 3.27
C GLY A 308 12.55 13.45 3.97
N LEU A 309 11.73 12.39 3.98
CA LEU A 309 12.10 11.13 4.61
C LEU A 309 13.39 10.55 3.98
N ASP A 310 14.31 10.10 4.83
CA ASP A 310 15.63 9.55 4.47
C ASP A 310 16.57 10.50 3.69
N ASN A 311 16.22 11.79 3.55
CA ASN A 311 17.07 12.84 2.97
C ASN A 311 17.69 12.50 1.61
N ASN A 312 16.93 11.87 0.69
CA ASN A 312 17.41 11.62 -0.67
C ASN A 312 17.57 12.96 -1.43
N THR A 313 18.77 13.52 -1.45
CA THR A 313 18.99 14.90 -1.92
C THR A 313 18.63 15.12 -3.39
N PRO A 314 18.89 14.20 -4.35
CA PRO A 314 18.42 14.38 -5.73
C PRO A 314 16.91 14.56 -5.84
N LEU A 315 16.11 13.77 -5.11
CA LEU A 315 14.66 13.91 -5.11
C LEU A 315 14.21 15.23 -4.48
N LEU A 316 14.78 15.62 -3.34
CA LEU A 316 14.39 16.85 -2.64
C LEU A 316 14.74 18.12 -3.44
N GLU A 317 15.90 18.14 -4.08
CA GLU A 317 16.29 19.24 -4.97
C GLU A 317 15.36 19.35 -6.17
N TRP A 318 14.97 18.22 -6.76
CA TRP A 318 14.00 18.18 -7.85
C TRP A 318 12.60 18.65 -7.41
N VAL A 319 12.08 18.22 -6.27
CA VAL A 319 10.79 18.70 -5.72
C VAL A 319 10.83 20.21 -5.51
N LYS A 320 11.92 20.72 -4.92
CA LYS A 320 12.12 22.15 -4.69
C LYS A 320 12.20 22.95 -6.01
N ALA A 321 12.91 22.42 -7.01
CA ALA A 321 13.09 23.08 -8.30
C ALA A 321 11.83 23.06 -9.16
N SER A 322 11.05 21.97 -9.09
CA SER A 322 9.77 21.84 -9.81
C SER A 322 8.64 22.68 -9.19
N GLY A 323 8.77 23.05 -7.91
CA GLY A 323 7.73 23.77 -7.19
C GLY A 323 6.49 22.92 -6.89
N LEU A 324 6.63 21.59 -6.96
CA LEU A 324 5.57 20.64 -6.64
C LEU A 324 5.17 20.81 -5.16
N LYS A 325 3.85 20.88 -4.93
CA LYS A 325 3.27 20.82 -3.59
C LYS A 325 2.63 19.47 -3.42
N ILE A 326 3.20 18.66 -2.53
CA ILE A 326 2.81 17.27 -2.34
C ILE A 326 2.04 17.19 -1.02
N SER A 327 0.78 16.76 -1.09
CA SER A 327 -0.01 16.50 0.12
C SER A 327 0.51 15.27 0.82
N GLU A 328 0.52 15.25 2.16
CA GLU A 328 0.86 14.04 2.92
C GLU A 328 -0.12 12.89 2.66
N ASP A 329 -1.38 13.22 2.33
CA ASP A 329 -2.42 12.24 1.99
C ASP A 329 -2.43 11.85 0.49
N ALA A 330 -1.46 12.32 -0.31
CA ALA A 330 -1.40 11.95 -1.71
C ALA A 330 -1.03 10.47 -1.87
N GLY A 331 -1.76 9.73 -2.71
CA GLY A 331 -1.44 8.35 -3.05
C GLY A 331 -2.32 7.31 -2.38
N LYS A 332 -1.86 6.06 -2.38
CA LYS A 332 -2.56 4.92 -1.80
C LYS A 332 -1.66 4.18 -0.81
N PRO A 333 -2.17 3.71 0.34
CA PRO A 333 -1.40 2.86 1.24
C PRO A 333 -0.94 1.57 0.54
N VAL A 334 0.30 1.14 0.78
CA VAL A 334 0.89 -0.08 0.19
C VAL A 334 -0.02 -1.30 0.34
N LYS A 335 -0.59 -1.49 1.53
CA LYS A 335 -1.50 -2.61 1.83
C LYS A 335 -2.70 -2.65 0.89
N VAL A 336 -3.29 -1.49 0.58
CA VAL A 336 -4.42 -1.37 -0.34
C VAL A 336 -3.99 -1.71 -1.77
N ILE A 337 -2.81 -1.24 -2.19
CA ILE A 337 -2.27 -1.52 -3.53
C ILE A 337 -2.07 -3.03 -3.72
N PHE A 338 -1.51 -3.72 -2.72
CA PHE A 338 -1.36 -5.18 -2.75
C PHE A 338 -2.71 -5.86 -2.89
N VAL A 339 -3.65 -5.60 -1.98
CA VAL A 339 -4.98 -6.23 -1.98
C VAL A 339 -5.71 -5.99 -3.30
N GLU A 340 -5.71 -4.77 -3.83
CA GLU A 340 -6.31 -4.45 -5.15
C GLU A 340 -5.63 -5.22 -6.28
N THR A 341 -4.31 -5.35 -6.25
CA THR A 341 -3.54 -6.02 -7.31
C THR A 341 -3.78 -7.53 -7.32
N PHE A 342 -3.85 -8.15 -6.14
CA PHE A 342 -4.18 -9.57 -6.01
C PHE A 342 -5.63 -9.85 -6.36
N ALA A 343 -6.57 -9.01 -5.89
CA ALA A 343 -7.98 -9.16 -6.24
C ALA A 343 -8.18 -9.16 -7.76
N ILE A 344 -7.51 -8.25 -8.49
CA ILE A 344 -7.59 -8.21 -9.96
C ILE A 344 -6.90 -9.44 -10.60
N SER A 345 -5.73 -9.84 -10.11
CA SER A 345 -4.97 -10.95 -10.70
C SER A 345 -5.66 -12.29 -10.49
N PHE A 346 -6.31 -12.49 -9.34
CA PHE A 346 -7.09 -13.68 -9.01
C PHE A 346 -8.13 -14.01 -10.10
N TRP A 347 -8.90 -13.01 -10.55
CA TRP A 347 -9.90 -13.17 -11.63
C TRP A 347 -9.29 -13.56 -12.97
N ILE A 348 -8.06 -13.14 -13.24
CA ILE A 348 -7.35 -13.49 -14.47
C ILE A 348 -6.83 -14.94 -14.38
N GLU A 349 -6.45 -15.36 -13.19
CA GLU A 349 -5.80 -16.64 -12.91
C GLU A 349 -6.78 -17.80 -12.62
N LEU A 350 -8.08 -17.51 -12.44
CA LEU A 350 -9.13 -18.49 -12.15
C LEU A 350 -9.32 -19.53 -13.27
N GLY A 351 -8.92 -19.23 -14.50
CA GLY A 351 -9.04 -20.12 -15.67
C GLY A 351 -10.06 -19.65 -16.70
N SER A 352 -10.38 -20.51 -17.66
CA SER A 352 -11.47 -20.32 -18.66
C SER A 352 -12.82 -20.79 -18.12
N PHE A 353 -13.93 -20.38 -18.75
CA PHE A 353 -15.26 -20.81 -18.34
C PHE A 353 -15.39 -22.33 -18.46
N ALA A 354 -14.93 -22.89 -19.58
CA ALA A 354 -14.99 -24.32 -19.83
C ALA A 354 -14.09 -25.18 -18.91
N GLU A 355 -13.08 -24.59 -18.27
CA GLU A 355 -12.27 -25.30 -17.25
C GLU A 355 -12.96 -25.31 -15.88
N LEU A 356 -13.83 -24.34 -15.63
CA LEU A 356 -14.55 -24.17 -14.37
C LEU A 356 -15.90 -24.89 -14.37
N ASP A 357 -16.59 -24.91 -15.52
CA ASP A 357 -17.80 -25.68 -15.78
C ASP A 357 -17.42 -27.17 -16.01
N ILE A 358 -17.33 -27.93 -14.92
CA ILE A 358 -16.78 -29.30 -14.89
C ILE A 358 -17.76 -30.27 -15.54
N ASP A 359 -19.06 -30.09 -15.31
CA ASP A 359 -20.09 -30.97 -15.85
C ASP A 359 -20.62 -30.54 -17.23
N GLY A 360 -20.28 -29.32 -17.66
CA GLY A 360 -20.57 -28.79 -18.99
C GLY A 360 -22.02 -28.36 -19.17
N ASP A 361 -22.72 -28.05 -18.08
CA ASP A 361 -24.13 -27.64 -18.12
C ASP A 361 -24.32 -26.17 -18.53
N GLY A 362 -23.23 -25.41 -18.65
CA GLY A 362 -23.21 -24.01 -19.05
C GLY A 362 -23.37 -23.03 -17.89
N ILE A 363 -23.28 -23.50 -16.65
CA ILE A 363 -23.42 -22.73 -15.42
C ILE A 363 -22.30 -23.13 -14.46
N ILE A 364 -21.60 -22.16 -13.89
CA ILE A 364 -20.60 -22.43 -12.85
C ILE A 364 -21.28 -22.33 -11.47
N THR A 365 -21.30 -23.46 -10.76
CA THR A 365 -21.85 -23.58 -9.41
C THR A 365 -20.84 -23.20 -8.32
N ARG A 366 -21.33 -22.95 -7.11
CA ARG A 366 -20.45 -22.75 -5.93
C ARG A 366 -19.47 -23.89 -5.71
N ASP A 367 -19.89 -25.15 -5.92
CA ASP A 367 -19.05 -26.33 -5.71
C ASP A 367 -17.92 -26.42 -6.76
N GLU A 368 -18.18 -25.99 -7.98
CA GLU A 368 -17.17 -25.93 -9.05
C GLU A 368 -16.13 -24.84 -8.80
N ILE A 369 -16.57 -23.64 -8.38
CA ILE A 369 -15.66 -22.57 -7.96
C ILE A 369 -14.82 -23.04 -6.78
N GLN A 370 -15.45 -23.71 -5.81
CA GLN A 370 -14.76 -24.26 -4.65
C GLN A 370 -13.67 -25.25 -5.08
N GLN A 371 -13.97 -26.17 -6.01
CA GLN A 371 -12.98 -27.11 -6.54
C GLN A 371 -11.86 -26.42 -7.30
N ALA A 372 -12.19 -25.42 -8.12
CA ALA A 372 -11.21 -24.66 -8.89
C ALA A 372 -10.24 -23.88 -8.00
N ILE A 373 -10.77 -23.16 -6.99
CA ILE A 373 -9.97 -22.40 -6.03
C ILE A 373 -9.13 -23.35 -5.18
N ALA A 374 -9.71 -24.43 -4.65
CA ALA A 374 -8.98 -25.41 -3.85
C ALA A 374 -7.80 -26.02 -4.63
N LYS A 375 -8.02 -26.39 -5.89
CA LYS A 375 -6.98 -26.89 -6.78
C LYS A 375 -5.92 -25.83 -7.10
N LYS A 376 -6.33 -24.59 -7.34
CA LYS A 376 -5.42 -23.49 -7.71
C LYS A 376 -4.49 -23.09 -6.57
N PHE A 377 -5.00 -23.05 -5.35
CA PHE A 377 -4.27 -22.64 -4.16
C PHE A 377 -3.66 -23.79 -3.37
N ASP A 378 -3.78 -25.02 -3.88
CA ASP A 378 -3.35 -26.26 -3.22
C ASP A 378 -3.84 -26.31 -1.76
N LEU A 379 -5.16 -26.18 -1.60
CA LEU A 379 -5.81 -26.10 -0.29
C LEU A 379 -6.14 -27.49 0.24
N ASP A 380 -5.73 -27.75 1.48
CA ASP A 380 -6.12 -28.94 2.21
C ASP A 380 -7.51 -28.72 2.82
N CYS A 381 -8.55 -29.27 2.21
CA CYS A 381 -9.92 -29.09 2.70
C CYS A 381 -10.20 -29.77 4.06
N GLU A 382 -9.29 -30.60 4.57
CA GLU A 382 -9.36 -31.12 5.94
C GLU A 382 -8.81 -30.13 6.98
N SER A 383 -7.97 -29.19 6.56
CA SER A 383 -7.46 -28.10 7.40
C SER A 383 -8.54 -27.05 7.61
N GLU A 384 -8.87 -26.76 8.88
CA GLU A 384 -9.86 -25.73 9.20
C GLU A 384 -9.49 -24.35 8.64
N ASN A 385 -8.20 -24.01 8.58
CA ASN A 385 -7.75 -22.72 8.05
C ASN A 385 -7.99 -22.63 6.54
N ASP A 386 -7.66 -23.70 5.81
CA ASP A 386 -7.80 -23.75 4.35
C ASP A 386 -9.28 -23.83 3.96
N ALA A 387 -10.10 -24.57 4.71
CA ALA A 387 -11.55 -24.59 4.52
C ALA A 387 -12.19 -23.21 4.75
N ARG A 388 -11.73 -22.46 5.76
CA ARG A 388 -12.18 -21.08 6.01
C ARG A 388 -11.74 -20.13 4.89
N TYR A 389 -10.47 -20.18 4.49
CA TYR A 389 -9.94 -19.36 3.41
C TYR A 389 -10.66 -19.62 2.08
N LEU A 390 -10.88 -20.90 1.76
CA LEU A 390 -11.64 -21.33 0.59
C LEU A 390 -13.04 -20.75 0.58
N LYS A 391 -13.75 -20.83 1.72
CA LYS A 391 -15.10 -20.27 1.84
C LYS A 391 -15.11 -18.76 1.59
N MET A 392 -14.17 -18.02 2.18
CA MET A 392 -14.04 -16.57 1.97
C MET A 392 -13.86 -16.23 0.48
N LEU A 393 -12.92 -16.91 -0.20
CA LEU A 393 -12.68 -16.67 -1.62
C LEU A 393 -13.88 -17.03 -2.50
N VAL A 394 -14.61 -18.12 -2.19
CA VAL A 394 -15.82 -18.50 -2.92
C VAL A 394 -16.90 -17.43 -2.73
N ASP A 395 -17.15 -16.99 -1.51
CA ASP A 395 -18.16 -15.96 -1.22
C ASP A 395 -17.83 -14.63 -1.91
N ASP A 396 -16.56 -14.20 -1.88
CA ASP A 396 -16.09 -13.01 -2.59
C ASP A 396 -16.24 -13.16 -4.11
N THR A 397 -15.87 -14.33 -4.66
CA THR A 397 -16.00 -14.63 -6.10
C THR A 397 -17.46 -14.53 -6.55
N MET A 398 -18.37 -15.17 -5.81
CA MET A 398 -19.80 -15.12 -6.09
C MET A 398 -20.32 -13.69 -6.02
N SER A 399 -19.95 -12.92 -4.99
CA SER A 399 -20.44 -11.53 -4.82
C SER A 399 -20.09 -10.60 -5.98
N VAL A 400 -19.01 -10.89 -6.70
CA VAL A 400 -18.54 -10.08 -7.83
C VAL A 400 -19.04 -10.62 -9.17
N ALA A 401 -19.21 -11.93 -9.32
CA ALA A 401 -19.60 -12.52 -10.59
C ALA A 401 -21.11 -12.74 -10.74
N ASP A 402 -21.79 -13.27 -9.71
CA ASP A 402 -23.23 -13.55 -9.69
C ASP A 402 -24.02 -12.24 -9.54
N THR A 403 -24.27 -11.59 -10.67
CA THR A 403 -24.88 -10.26 -10.76
C THR A 403 -26.37 -10.29 -10.55
N ASP A 404 -27.02 -11.35 -11.03
CA ASP A 404 -28.47 -11.51 -10.91
C ASP A 404 -28.89 -12.21 -9.60
N ASN A 405 -27.92 -12.58 -8.75
CA ASN A 405 -28.10 -13.31 -7.50
C ASN A 405 -28.84 -14.64 -7.71
N SER A 406 -28.61 -15.31 -8.84
CA SER A 406 -29.16 -16.63 -9.11
C SER A 406 -28.52 -17.73 -8.25
N GLY A 407 -27.38 -17.45 -7.63
CA GLY A 407 -26.58 -18.40 -6.87
C GLY A 407 -25.60 -19.20 -7.73
N ASN A 408 -25.52 -18.92 -9.03
CA ASN A 408 -24.57 -19.52 -9.97
C ASN A 408 -24.02 -18.44 -10.92
N ILE A 409 -22.99 -18.76 -11.70
CA ILE A 409 -22.37 -17.82 -12.64
C ILE A 409 -22.55 -18.35 -14.06
N ASP A 410 -23.24 -17.59 -14.92
CA ASP A 410 -23.34 -17.92 -16.34
C ASP A 410 -22.14 -17.41 -17.17
N LEU A 411 -22.05 -17.82 -18.44
CA LEU A 411 -20.97 -17.40 -19.34
C LEU A 411 -20.88 -15.87 -19.50
N HIS A 412 -22.00 -15.16 -19.52
CA HIS A 412 -22.02 -13.71 -19.67
C HIS A 412 -21.51 -13.01 -18.42
N GLU A 413 -21.91 -13.47 -17.24
CA GLU A 413 -21.46 -12.97 -15.95
C GLU A 413 -19.97 -13.21 -15.73
N PHE A 414 -19.50 -14.42 -16.05
CA PHE A 414 -18.08 -14.77 -16.01
C PHE A 414 -17.25 -13.86 -16.93
N LEU A 415 -17.70 -13.70 -18.19
CA LEU A 415 -17.01 -12.83 -19.15
C LEU A 415 -17.03 -11.36 -18.71
N ALA A 416 -18.10 -10.89 -18.06
CA ALA A 416 -18.20 -9.52 -17.53
C ALA A 416 -17.20 -9.29 -16.39
N ALA A 417 -17.13 -10.19 -15.41
CA ALA A 417 -16.19 -10.12 -14.30
C ALA A 417 -14.73 -10.14 -14.81
N LYS A 418 -14.42 -11.09 -15.70
CA LYS A 418 -13.08 -11.26 -16.28
C LYS A 418 -12.68 -10.12 -17.21
N LEU A 419 -13.62 -9.55 -17.97
CA LEU A 419 -13.37 -8.35 -18.79
C LEU A 419 -13.02 -7.16 -17.90
N THR A 420 -13.78 -6.95 -16.82
CA THR A 420 -13.52 -5.87 -15.86
C THR A 420 -12.13 -6.00 -15.24
N ALA A 421 -11.77 -7.21 -14.80
CA ALA A 421 -10.43 -7.51 -14.28
C ALA A 421 -9.34 -7.28 -15.34
N LYS A 422 -9.49 -7.80 -16.57
CA LYS A 422 -8.51 -7.62 -17.66
C LYS A 422 -8.35 -6.17 -18.09
N VAL A 423 -9.42 -5.39 -18.16
CA VAL A 423 -9.34 -3.95 -18.47
C VAL A 423 -8.58 -3.22 -17.38
N LYS A 424 -8.92 -3.46 -16.10
CA LYS A 424 -8.20 -2.90 -14.95
C LYS A 424 -6.73 -3.31 -14.91
N PHE A 425 -6.42 -4.54 -15.29
CA PHE A 425 -5.05 -5.07 -15.31
C PHE A 425 -4.24 -4.56 -16.52
N GLN A 426 -4.83 -4.47 -17.71
CA GLN A 426 -4.14 -3.88 -18.88
C GLN A 426 -3.87 -2.39 -18.68
N SER A 427 -4.81 -1.66 -18.08
CA SER A 427 -4.57 -0.28 -17.65
C SER A 427 -3.54 -0.16 -16.53
N LYS A 428 -3.04 -1.30 -16.00
CA LYS A 428 -2.02 -1.42 -14.95
C LYS A 428 -0.66 -1.94 -15.46
N GLN A 429 -0.60 -2.45 -16.69
CA GLN A 429 0.63 -3.00 -17.29
C GLN A 429 1.28 -2.08 -18.34
N THR A 430 0.61 -1.02 -18.79
CA THR A 430 1.15 -0.15 -19.84
C THR A 430 0.80 1.31 -19.63
N THR A 431 1.84 2.15 -19.70
CA THR A 431 1.73 3.60 -19.65
C THR A 431 1.37 4.21 -21.00
N ASN A 432 1.48 3.44 -22.10
CA ASN A 432 1.09 3.89 -23.43
C ASN A 432 -0.40 3.61 -23.69
N LYS A 433 -1.27 4.61 -23.53
CA LYS A 433 -2.71 4.46 -23.78
C LYS A 433 -3.07 3.92 -25.17
N ARG A 434 -2.16 4.00 -26.17
CA ARG A 434 -2.38 3.44 -27.52
C ARG A 434 -2.15 1.92 -27.61
N SER A 435 -1.49 1.29 -26.64
CA SER A 435 -1.29 -0.17 -26.59
C SER A 435 -2.38 -0.89 -25.78
N ILE A 436 -3.19 -0.18 -25.00
CA ILE A 436 -4.34 -0.75 -24.27
C ILE A 436 -5.34 -1.25 -25.33
N ALA A 437 -5.59 -2.55 -25.33
CA ALA A 437 -6.53 -3.13 -26.26
C ALA A 437 -7.94 -2.58 -25.98
N ASN A 438 -8.67 -2.20 -27.04
CA ASN A 438 -10.05 -1.75 -26.90
C ASN A 438 -10.86 -2.82 -26.15
N PRO A 439 -11.61 -2.50 -25.08
CA PRO A 439 -12.41 -3.47 -24.33
C PRO A 439 -13.32 -4.33 -25.21
N SER A 440 -13.83 -3.78 -26.31
CA SER A 440 -14.64 -4.53 -27.29
C SER A 440 -13.82 -5.58 -28.03
N MET A 441 -12.54 -5.33 -28.34
CA MET A 441 -11.65 -6.33 -28.96
C MET A 441 -11.23 -7.40 -27.95
N ILE A 442 -10.98 -7.02 -26.69
CA ILE A 442 -10.68 -7.97 -25.61
C ILE A 442 -11.89 -8.90 -25.43
N LEU A 443 -13.08 -8.34 -25.29
CA LEU A 443 -14.32 -9.10 -25.13
C LEU A 443 -14.58 -10.01 -26.32
N HIS A 444 -14.38 -9.52 -27.55
CA HIS A 444 -14.55 -10.35 -28.74
C HIS A 444 -13.59 -11.54 -28.74
N ARG A 445 -12.32 -11.34 -28.37
CA ARG A 445 -11.35 -12.43 -28.27
C ARG A 445 -11.74 -13.42 -27.18
N MET A 446 -12.07 -12.94 -25.99
CA MET A 446 -12.51 -13.80 -24.87
C MET A 446 -13.74 -14.62 -25.24
N ALA A 447 -14.79 -13.99 -25.77
CA ALA A 447 -16.00 -14.70 -26.18
C ALA A 447 -15.73 -15.70 -27.30
N SER A 448 -14.81 -15.40 -28.23
CA SER A 448 -14.41 -16.33 -29.28
C SER A 448 -13.60 -17.51 -28.74
N ASP A 449 -12.74 -17.28 -27.76
CA ASP A 449 -11.93 -18.33 -27.13
C ASP A 449 -12.83 -19.30 -26.34
N GLU A 450 -13.81 -18.78 -25.59
CA GLU A 450 -14.75 -19.61 -24.80
C GLU A 450 -15.80 -20.34 -25.66
N LEU A 451 -16.34 -19.70 -26.71
CA LEU A 451 -17.37 -20.31 -27.57
C LEU A 451 -16.78 -21.26 -28.64
N GLY A 452 -15.47 -21.20 -28.90
CA GLY A 452 -14.80 -21.97 -29.93
C GLY A 452 -15.00 -21.45 -31.36
N PHE A 453 -14.13 -21.90 -32.27
CA PHE A 453 -14.05 -21.39 -33.65
C PHE A 453 -15.31 -21.67 -34.50
N ASP A 454 -16.06 -22.74 -34.17
CA ASP A 454 -17.26 -23.17 -34.90
C ASP A 454 -18.55 -22.48 -34.42
N ALA A 455 -18.48 -21.62 -33.41
CA ALA A 455 -19.64 -20.89 -32.93
C ALA A 455 -20.24 -19.99 -34.02
N ARG A 456 -21.57 -20.04 -34.17
CA ARG A 456 -22.26 -19.15 -35.11
C ARG A 456 -22.00 -17.70 -34.74
N GLN A 457 -21.68 -16.88 -35.73
CA GLN A 457 -21.51 -15.42 -35.58
C GLN A 457 -22.66 -14.75 -34.82
N SER A 458 -23.90 -15.20 -35.01
CA SER A 458 -25.08 -14.71 -34.29
C SER A 458 -25.09 -15.00 -32.79
N THR A 459 -24.42 -16.06 -32.35
CA THR A 459 -24.28 -16.42 -30.93
C THR A 459 -23.22 -15.54 -30.29
N LEU A 460 -22.05 -15.41 -30.93
CA LEU A 460 -20.97 -14.52 -30.50
C LEU A 460 -21.44 -13.06 -30.32
N HIS A 461 -22.21 -12.52 -31.28
CA HIS A 461 -22.74 -11.16 -31.17
C HIS A 461 -23.70 -11.00 -29.99
N ARG A 462 -24.62 -11.96 -29.78
CA ARG A 462 -25.54 -11.93 -28.63
C ARG A 462 -24.78 -11.97 -27.31
N THR A 463 -23.76 -12.82 -27.21
CA THR A 463 -22.91 -12.89 -26.02
C THR A 463 -22.22 -11.56 -25.73
N ILE A 464 -21.62 -10.93 -26.75
CA ILE A 464 -20.96 -9.62 -26.60
C ILE A 464 -21.96 -8.56 -26.11
N ASP A 465 -23.17 -8.54 -26.67
CA ASP A 465 -24.18 -7.54 -26.31
C ASP A 465 -24.72 -7.74 -24.89
N SER A 466 -24.95 -8.99 -24.46
CA SER A 466 -25.33 -9.30 -23.07
C SER A 466 -24.26 -8.86 -22.08
N VAL A 467 -23.00 -9.20 -22.33
CA VAL A 467 -21.88 -8.81 -21.45
C VAL A 467 -21.76 -7.30 -21.32
N LYS A 468 -21.93 -6.55 -22.43
CA LYS A 468 -21.93 -5.08 -22.40
C LYS A 468 -23.04 -4.50 -21.53
N ASN A 469 -24.21 -5.13 -21.48
CA ASN A 469 -25.31 -4.66 -20.64
C ASN A 469 -25.01 -4.91 -19.16
N ILE A 470 -24.52 -6.11 -18.80
CA ILE A 470 -24.13 -6.44 -17.42
C ILE A 470 -23.08 -5.44 -16.90
N VAL A 471 -22.05 -5.14 -17.70
CA VAL A 471 -21.02 -4.16 -17.30
C VAL A 471 -21.62 -2.76 -17.11
N ARG A 472 -22.54 -2.33 -17.98
CA ARG A 472 -23.18 -1.01 -17.86
C ARG A 472 -24.09 -0.89 -16.64
N GLU A 473 -24.79 -1.96 -16.28
CA GLU A 473 -25.66 -1.98 -15.10
C GLU A 473 -24.81 -1.90 -13.81
N ARG A 474 -23.70 -2.65 -13.75
CA ARG A 474 -22.72 -2.55 -12.64
C ARG A 474 -22.15 -1.13 -12.47
N ASP A 475 -21.87 -0.43 -13.56
CA ASP A 475 -21.31 0.93 -13.50
C ASP A 475 -22.34 1.98 -13.03
N GLN A 476 -23.63 1.76 -13.27
CA GLN A 476 -24.70 2.68 -12.83
C GLN A 476 -24.96 2.60 -11.33
N ASP A 477 -24.86 1.41 -10.73
CA ASP A 477 -25.01 1.21 -9.28
C ASP A 477 -23.83 1.79 -8.47
N ASN A 478 -22.65 1.96 -9.08
CA ASN A 478 -21.46 2.59 -8.48
C ASN A 478 -21.43 4.13 -8.58
N SER A 479 -22.57 4.80 -8.81
CA SER A 479 -22.65 6.24 -9.09
C SER A 479 -22.25 7.20 -7.96
N ASP A 480 -21.85 6.69 -6.79
CA ASP A 480 -21.22 7.46 -5.71
C ASP A 480 -19.68 7.63 -5.88
N GLU A 481 -19.04 6.92 -6.82
CA GLU A 481 -17.64 7.13 -7.22
C GLU A 481 -17.54 7.77 -8.62
N ARG A 482 -17.89 9.06 -8.73
CA ARG A 482 -17.72 9.80 -10.00
C ARG A 482 -16.25 10.10 -10.28
N ASP A 483 -15.56 9.15 -10.91
CA ASP A 483 -14.42 9.47 -11.79
C ASP A 483 -14.22 8.47 -12.96
N TRP A 484 -15.24 7.68 -13.29
CA TRP A 484 -15.08 6.54 -14.20
C TRP A 484 -15.35 6.85 -15.70
N HIS A 485 -16.16 7.86 -16.03
CA HIS A 485 -16.60 8.10 -17.41
C HIS A 485 -15.96 9.27 -18.16
N SER A 486 -15.14 10.10 -17.51
CA SER A 486 -14.55 11.29 -18.15
C SER A 486 -13.50 10.98 -19.22
N ASN A 487 -12.99 9.74 -19.30
CA ASN A 487 -11.92 9.35 -20.22
C ASN A 487 -12.35 8.54 -21.45
N LEU A 488 -13.63 8.22 -21.62
CA LEU A 488 -14.09 7.34 -22.72
C LEU A 488 -14.68 8.09 -23.93
N SER A 489 -14.72 9.43 -23.96
CA SER A 489 -15.39 10.13 -25.07
C SER A 489 -14.85 11.49 -25.53
N ASN A 490 -13.62 11.91 -25.19
CA ASN A 490 -13.10 13.17 -25.76
C ASN A 490 -11.59 13.16 -26.12
N PRO A 491 -11.21 13.17 -27.42
CA PRO A 491 -9.80 13.20 -27.84
C PRO A 491 -9.10 14.57 -27.66
N ASN A 492 -9.76 15.61 -27.16
CA ASN A 492 -9.19 16.97 -27.07
C ASN A 492 -9.68 17.77 -25.84
N LEU A 493 -9.27 17.40 -24.63
CA LEU A 493 -9.38 18.32 -23.48
C LEU A 493 -8.01 18.61 -22.86
N LYS A 494 -7.59 19.86 -23.07
CA LYS A 494 -6.54 20.53 -22.30
C LYS A 494 -6.93 20.52 -20.82
N LEU A 495 -5.96 20.22 -19.98
CA LEU A 495 -6.01 20.41 -18.52
C LEU A 495 -6.57 21.80 -18.21
N SER A 496 -7.79 21.86 -17.67
CA SER A 496 -8.30 23.04 -17.01
C SER A 496 -7.93 22.97 -15.54
N SER A 497 -7.23 24.01 -15.10
CA SER A 497 -6.94 24.37 -13.73
C SER A 497 -8.23 24.59 -12.94
N GLU A 498 -8.70 23.59 -12.21
CA GLU A 498 -9.64 23.75 -11.08
C GLU A 498 -9.84 22.38 -10.42
N ASN A 499 -9.04 22.11 -9.40
CA ASN A 499 -9.35 21.20 -8.28
C ASN A 499 -8.39 21.59 -7.14
N GLN A 500 -8.65 22.77 -6.58
CA GLN A 500 -8.27 23.10 -5.20
C GLN A 500 -9.55 23.01 -4.38
N LEU A 501 -9.46 22.38 -3.21
CA LEU A 501 -10.46 22.31 -2.14
C LEU A 501 -11.60 21.30 -2.38
N ILE A 502 -11.47 20.10 -1.82
CA ILE A 502 -12.27 19.64 -0.66
C ILE A 502 -11.35 18.78 0.21
#